data_AF-A0A7K0HF03-F1
#
_entry.id   AF-A0A7K0HF03-F1
#
_cell.length_a   1.000
_cell.length_b   1.000
_cell.length_c   1.000
_cell.angle_alpha   90.00
_cell.angle_beta   90.00
_cell.angle_gamma   90.00
#
_symmetry.space_group_name_H-M   'P 1'
#
loop_
_entity.id
_entity.type
_entity.pdbx_description
1 polymer ?
#
loop_
_entity_poly.entity_id
_entity_poly.type
_entity_poly.pdbx_seq_one_letter_code
_entity_poly.pdbx_strand_id
1 'polypeptide(L)'
;MTVSDKNKLDSIATGANKYIHPTTSGNKHIPAGGASGNILRWGSDGTAVWGKEVMSESDKKKLEQVKTIVSFSHTFENLTETSTADDIKAEFKKVNFSDIDVSSDEGLMYILIAYGLAYGDDQSINTNDQIFIGNKSCLVNGSYIQEGTKTTATLELSYIHNPGKLRTTIITGTIDETNTYAFSCKVTESGDDEYYLPYDLATITSTESKENILSKLGGSEGVKKISNAIYKGKKIFIESYGMVGKTPVSSLNFIIQSWISYAVPTTTNEGTNLIYVKVSSNPEVKIVHTYGYKLPVEFFALQSSSTSDEISTAVDGEEGLKKIVKAAQDGNRFWIETNKGDLASIQRVDLMVVTCYRDNSTGDMTIGFFGKMAYLWGGMGGIILISYIKSSNTFTIDILEA
;
A
#
# COMPACT_ATOMS: atom_id res chain seq x y z
N MET A 1 71.35 31.88 3.26
CA MET A 1 70.82 31.64 1.91
C MET A 1 72.00 31.62 0.96
N THR A 2 72.23 30.52 0.26
CA THR A 2 73.34 30.45 -0.70
C THR A 2 73.01 31.24 -1.97
N VAL A 3 74.02 31.62 -2.76
CA VAL A 3 73.79 32.28 -4.06
C VAL A 3 72.92 31.40 -4.98
N SER A 4 73.06 30.08 -4.87
CA SER A 4 72.21 29.13 -5.60
C SER A 4 70.75 29.16 -5.14
N ASP A 5 70.48 29.36 -3.85
CA ASP A 5 69.11 29.47 -3.34
C ASP A 5 68.46 30.78 -3.80
N LYS A 6 69.24 31.87 -3.81
CA LYS A 6 68.76 33.18 -4.27
C LYS A 6 68.37 33.15 -5.76
N ASN A 7 69.22 32.57 -6.61
CA ASN A 7 68.94 32.45 -8.04
C ASN A 7 67.69 31.61 -8.36
N LYS A 8 67.38 30.58 -7.55
CA LYS A 8 66.15 29.79 -7.70
C LYS A 8 64.89 30.57 -7.31
N LEU A 9 65.01 31.53 -6.40
CA LEU A 9 63.89 32.33 -5.89
C LEU A 9 63.65 33.60 -6.73
N ASP A 10 64.67 34.15 -7.38
CA ASP A 10 64.60 35.42 -8.12
C ASP A 10 63.61 35.37 -9.31
N SER A 11 63.27 34.19 -9.85
CA SER A 11 62.24 34.02 -10.91
C SER A 11 60.86 33.57 -10.42
N ILE A 12 60.72 33.19 -9.15
CA ILE A 12 59.46 32.65 -8.60
C ILE A 12 58.45 33.76 -8.34
N ALA A 13 58.90 34.96 -7.96
CA ALA A 13 58.01 36.09 -7.64
C ALA A 13 57.09 36.50 -8.81
N THR A 14 57.58 36.42 -10.06
CA THR A 14 56.82 36.81 -11.26
C THR A 14 55.76 35.78 -11.68
N GLY A 15 55.92 34.51 -11.26
CA GLY A 15 54.99 33.42 -11.57
C GLY A 15 54.05 33.01 -10.42
N ALA A 16 54.48 33.20 -9.17
CA ALA A 16 53.75 32.75 -7.98
C ALA A 16 52.40 33.48 -7.78
N ASN A 17 52.27 34.71 -8.26
CA ASN A 17 51.04 35.51 -8.13
C ASN A 17 50.05 35.33 -9.28
N LYS A 18 50.28 34.40 -10.23
CA LYS A 18 49.40 34.21 -11.40
C LYS A 18 48.24 33.25 -11.16
N TYR A 19 48.27 32.49 -10.07
CA TYR A 19 47.18 31.56 -9.77
C TYR A 19 45.97 32.34 -9.21
N ILE A 20 44.87 32.33 -9.96
CA ILE A 20 43.58 32.85 -9.53
C ILE A 20 42.72 31.64 -9.19
N HIS A 21 42.28 31.54 -7.93
CA HIS A 21 41.37 30.48 -7.51
C HIS A 21 40.07 30.58 -8.32
N PRO A 22 39.65 29.52 -9.04
CA PRO A 22 38.42 29.56 -9.82
C PRO A 22 37.21 29.73 -8.90
N THR A 23 36.29 30.61 -9.27
CA THR A 23 35.06 30.90 -8.50
C THR A 23 33.79 30.33 -9.15
N THR A 24 33.96 29.53 -10.20
CA THR A 24 32.86 28.86 -10.93
C THR A 24 32.29 27.67 -10.15
N SER A 25 31.10 27.22 -10.55
CA SER A 25 30.48 26.01 -9.99
C SER A 25 31.45 24.82 -10.08
N GLY A 26 31.54 24.04 -9.00
CA GLY A 26 32.52 22.95 -8.83
C GLY A 26 33.87 23.36 -8.21
N ASN A 27 34.20 24.67 -8.17
CA ASN A 27 35.48 25.15 -7.61
C ASN A 27 35.32 25.98 -6.32
N LYS A 28 34.08 26.28 -5.91
CA LYS A 28 33.79 27.02 -4.67
C LYS A 28 34.05 26.14 -3.45
N HIS A 29 34.65 26.72 -2.42
CA HIS A 29 34.82 26.05 -1.12
C HIS A 29 33.48 25.87 -0.41
N ILE A 30 33.40 24.86 0.46
CA ILE A 30 32.29 24.72 1.40
C ILE A 30 32.23 25.95 2.33
N PRO A 31 31.03 26.44 2.73
CA PRO A 31 30.93 27.57 3.64
C PRO A 31 31.57 27.29 4.99
N ALA A 32 32.25 28.28 5.57
CA ALA A 32 32.73 28.20 6.96
C ALA A 32 31.55 28.21 7.96
N GLY A 33 31.82 27.85 9.23
CA GLY A 33 30.82 27.94 10.31
C GLY A 33 29.90 26.73 10.46
N GLY A 34 30.28 25.56 9.96
CA GLY A 34 29.58 24.31 10.24
C GLY A 34 29.61 23.94 11.73
N ALA A 35 28.54 23.33 12.22
CA ALA A 35 28.43 22.80 13.58
C ALA A 35 28.00 21.33 13.53
N SER A 36 28.32 20.56 14.58
CA SER A 36 27.89 19.16 14.68
C SER A 36 26.36 19.07 14.60
N GLY A 37 25.86 18.16 13.76
CA GLY A 37 24.41 18.00 13.47
C GLY A 37 23.86 18.87 12.33
N ASN A 38 24.71 19.66 11.66
CA ASN A 38 24.34 20.36 10.43
C ASN A 38 24.82 19.59 9.19
N ILE A 39 24.03 19.66 8.12
CA ILE A 39 24.34 19.11 6.80
C ILE A 39 24.46 20.23 5.76
N LEU A 40 25.24 20.00 4.71
CA LEU A 40 25.29 20.89 3.55
C LEU A 40 24.03 20.67 2.70
N ARG A 41 23.24 21.72 2.52
CA ARG A 41 22.06 21.73 1.65
C ARG A 41 22.36 22.54 0.40
N TRP A 42 21.76 22.16 -0.72
CA TRP A 42 21.87 22.93 -1.96
C TRP A 42 21.24 24.31 -1.78
N GLY A 43 21.98 25.37 -2.12
CA GLY A 43 21.50 26.75 -2.08
C GLY A 43 21.26 27.31 -3.47
N SER A 44 22.28 27.24 -4.32
CA SER A 44 22.23 27.61 -5.75
C SER A 44 23.40 26.96 -6.48
N ASP A 45 23.53 27.17 -7.80
CA ASP A 45 24.63 26.58 -8.57
C ASP A 45 26.02 26.90 -7.95
N GLY A 46 26.76 25.83 -7.68
CA GLY A 46 28.05 25.84 -7.00
C GLY A 46 28.04 26.25 -5.53
N THR A 47 26.87 26.51 -4.92
CA THR A 47 26.76 27.10 -3.58
C THR A 47 25.95 26.19 -2.65
N ALA A 48 26.57 25.77 -1.55
CA ALA A 48 25.90 25.06 -0.47
C ALA A 48 25.65 26.00 0.71
N VAL A 49 24.67 25.67 1.55
CA VAL A 49 24.39 26.37 2.82
C VAL A 49 24.29 25.35 3.96
N TRP A 50 24.74 25.72 5.16
CA TRP A 50 24.53 24.88 6.34
C TRP A 50 23.06 24.92 6.74
N GLY A 51 22.46 23.75 6.91
CA GLY A 51 21.15 23.60 7.53
C GLY A 51 21.18 22.52 8.57
N LYS A 52 20.27 22.59 9.55
CA LYS A 52 20.07 21.50 10.50
C LYS A 52 19.65 20.24 9.73
N GLU A 53 20.12 19.08 10.16
CA GLU A 53 19.51 17.83 9.73
C GLU A 53 18.05 17.81 10.21
N VAL A 54 17.11 17.87 9.26
CA VAL A 54 15.69 17.76 9.56
C VAL A 54 15.12 16.72 8.61
N MET A 55 14.62 15.63 9.19
CA MET A 55 13.77 14.68 8.48
C MET A 55 12.63 15.47 7.82
N SER A 56 12.37 15.24 6.54
CA SER A 56 11.32 15.95 5.81
C SER A 56 9.96 15.63 6.42
N GLU A 57 8.99 16.53 6.31
CA GLU A 57 7.64 16.29 6.83
C GLU A 57 6.96 15.08 6.17
N SER A 58 7.32 14.77 4.91
CA SER A 58 6.89 13.55 4.23
C SER A 58 7.58 12.30 4.78
N ASP A 59 8.87 12.35 5.13
CA ASP A 59 9.56 11.23 5.76
C ASP A 59 9.11 11.00 7.22
N LYS A 60 8.76 12.06 7.95
CA LYS A 60 8.10 11.92 9.26
C LYS A 60 6.74 11.25 9.14
N LYS A 61 5.91 11.66 8.17
CA LYS A 61 4.64 10.97 7.87
C LYS A 61 4.83 9.50 7.49
N LYS A 62 5.91 9.16 6.76
CA LYS A 62 6.26 7.76 6.49
C LYS A 62 6.63 7.00 7.76
N LEU A 63 7.31 7.66 8.70
CA LEU A 63 7.68 7.09 9.99
C LEU A 63 6.46 6.92 10.93
N GLU A 64 5.54 7.89 10.94
CA GLU A 64 4.24 7.81 11.65
C GLU A 64 3.32 6.72 11.07
N GLN A 65 3.54 6.33 9.81
CA GLN A 65 2.86 5.21 9.16
C GLN A 65 3.54 3.86 9.40
N VAL A 66 4.69 3.80 10.09
CA VAL A 66 5.30 2.52 10.48
C VAL A 66 4.44 1.92 11.58
N LYS A 67 3.53 1.03 11.18
CA LYS A 67 2.77 0.19 12.11
C LYS A 67 3.74 -0.56 13.02
N THR A 68 3.48 -0.61 14.33
CA THR A 68 4.21 -1.51 15.20
C THR A 68 3.94 -2.93 14.72
N ILE A 69 5.02 -3.68 14.47
CA ILE A 69 4.92 -5.08 14.11
C ILE A 69 4.97 -5.88 15.41
N VAL A 70 3.86 -6.54 15.73
CA VAL A 70 3.75 -7.46 16.85
C VAL A 70 3.85 -8.87 16.26
N SER A 71 4.82 -9.66 16.69
CA SER A 71 5.09 -10.97 16.09
C SER A 71 5.19 -12.05 17.15
N PHE A 72 4.20 -12.94 17.16
CA PHE A 72 4.25 -14.20 17.87
C PHE A 72 5.11 -15.21 17.10
N SER A 73 5.80 -16.09 17.82
CA SER A 73 6.53 -17.18 17.19
C SER A 73 5.59 -18.30 16.72
N HIS A 74 6.09 -19.23 15.89
CA HIS A 74 5.30 -20.37 15.42
C HIS A 74 4.80 -21.29 16.56
N THR A 75 5.40 -21.24 17.75
CA THR A 75 4.93 -22.03 18.90
C THR A 75 3.59 -21.57 19.45
N PHE A 76 3.16 -20.35 19.14
CA PHE A 76 1.81 -19.87 19.48
C PHE A 76 0.71 -20.75 18.86
N GLU A 77 1.00 -21.39 17.71
CA GLU A 77 0.08 -22.33 17.05
C GLU A 77 -0.12 -23.63 17.86
N ASN A 78 0.67 -23.87 18.90
CA ASN A 78 0.51 -25.02 19.79
C ASN A 78 -0.45 -24.76 20.94
N LEU A 79 -0.92 -23.52 21.11
CA LEU A 79 -1.96 -23.23 22.10
C LEU A 79 -3.25 -23.98 21.73
N THR A 80 -3.92 -24.49 22.75
CA THR A 80 -5.15 -25.29 22.66
C THR A 80 -6.08 -24.93 23.82
N GLU A 81 -7.30 -25.50 23.84
CA GLU A 81 -8.26 -25.30 24.92
C GLU A 81 -7.77 -25.81 26.29
N THR A 82 -6.78 -26.71 26.29
CA THR A 82 -6.16 -27.23 27.51
C THR A 82 -4.92 -26.44 27.94
N SER A 83 -4.51 -25.42 27.19
CA SER A 83 -3.37 -24.57 27.56
C SER A 83 -3.67 -23.81 28.84
N THR A 84 -2.70 -23.83 29.75
CA THR A 84 -2.76 -23.17 31.04
C THR A 84 -2.45 -21.67 30.92
N ALA A 85 -2.73 -20.91 31.97
CA ALA A 85 -2.33 -19.50 32.05
C ALA A 85 -0.81 -19.32 31.85
N ASP A 86 0.01 -20.26 32.35
CA ASP A 86 1.46 -20.20 32.21
C ASP A 86 1.92 -20.48 30.78
N ASP A 87 1.25 -21.40 30.06
CA ASP A 87 1.51 -21.64 28.64
C ASP A 87 1.21 -20.37 27.81
N ILE A 88 0.10 -19.69 28.10
CA ILE A 88 -0.28 -18.44 27.43
C ILE A 88 0.75 -17.35 27.72
N LYS A 89 1.08 -17.11 28.98
CA LYS A 89 2.10 -16.11 29.38
C LYS A 89 3.46 -16.39 28.73
N ALA A 90 3.85 -17.66 28.62
CA ALA A 90 5.10 -18.05 27.98
C ALA A 90 5.17 -17.64 26.49
N GLU A 91 4.05 -17.68 25.77
CA GLU A 91 3.99 -17.22 24.38
C GLU A 91 3.98 -15.69 24.28
N PHE A 92 3.22 -14.99 25.13
CA PHE A 92 3.17 -13.52 25.12
C PHE A 92 4.50 -12.89 25.53
N LYS A 93 5.24 -13.52 26.45
CA LYS A 93 6.59 -13.08 26.86
C LYS A 93 7.61 -13.04 25.71
N LYS A 94 7.38 -13.79 24.64
CA LYS A 94 8.26 -13.79 23.45
C LYS A 94 8.03 -12.56 22.57
N VAL A 95 6.98 -11.78 22.83
CA VAL A 95 6.55 -10.66 22.02
C VAL A 95 6.91 -9.35 22.70
N ASN A 96 7.40 -8.39 21.92
CA ASN A 96 7.70 -7.05 22.43
C ASN A 96 6.46 -6.16 22.32
N PHE A 97 5.85 -5.84 23.47
CA PHE A 97 4.72 -4.92 23.58
C PHE A 97 5.12 -3.58 24.22
N SER A 98 6.20 -2.96 23.72
CA SER A 98 6.60 -1.59 24.11
C SER A 98 6.69 -1.39 25.63
N ASP A 99 7.54 -2.19 26.28
CA ASP A 99 7.89 -2.14 27.71
C ASP A 99 6.83 -2.64 28.72
N ILE A 100 5.75 -3.27 28.27
CA ILE A 100 4.78 -3.93 29.17
C ILE A 100 5.33 -5.26 29.66
N ASP A 101 5.42 -5.45 30.99
CA ASP A 101 5.82 -6.72 31.59
C ASP A 101 4.67 -7.74 31.58
N VAL A 102 4.56 -8.44 30.45
CA VAL A 102 3.60 -9.53 30.23
C VAL A 102 3.92 -10.82 31.02
N SER A 103 4.95 -10.82 31.87
CA SER A 103 5.21 -11.95 32.77
C SER A 103 4.29 -11.98 33.99
N SER A 104 3.62 -10.86 34.29
CA SER A 104 2.61 -10.75 35.34
C SER A 104 1.20 -10.97 34.78
N ASP A 105 0.29 -11.45 35.63
CA ASP A 105 -1.13 -11.58 35.27
C ASP A 105 -1.74 -10.19 34.95
N GLU A 106 -1.34 -9.16 35.69
CA GLU A 106 -1.74 -7.77 35.44
C GLU A 106 -1.28 -7.28 34.06
N GLY A 107 -0.03 -7.56 33.68
CA GLY A 107 0.53 -7.17 32.39
C GLY A 107 -0.13 -7.89 31.22
N LEU A 108 -0.37 -9.21 31.31
CA LEU A 108 -1.12 -9.94 30.28
C LEU A 108 -2.56 -9.40 30.17
N MET A 109 -3.22 -9.16 31.30
CA MET A 109 -4.57 -8.61 31.30
C MET A 109 -4.63 -7.21 30.68
N TYR A 110 -3.63 -6.36 30.94
CA TYR A 110 -3.53 -5.04 30.32
C TYR A 110 -3.45 -5.12 28.79
N ILE A 111 -2.67 -6.06 28.25
CA ILE A 111 -2.61 -6.30 26.79
C ILE A 111 -3.98 -6.69 26.25
N LEU A 112 -4.67 -7.63 26.90
CA LEU A 112 -6.00 -8.08 26.47
C LEU A 112 -7.02 -6.94 26.52
N ILE A 113 -6.98 -6.09 27.56
CA ILE A 113 -7.84 -4.90 27.66
C ILE A 113 -7.53 -3.90 26.55
N ALA A 114 -6.25 -3.62 26.28
CA ALA A 114 -5.85 -2.67 25.24
C ALA A 114 -6.38 -3.07 23.86
N TYR A 115 -6.23 -4.35 23.47
CA TYR A 115 -6.80 -4.86 22.22
C TYR A 115 -8.34 -5.00 22.28
N GLY A 116 -8.90 -5.36 23.42
CA GLY A 116 -10.34 -5.42 23.63
C GLY A 116 -11.03 -4.07 23.46
N LEU A 117 -10.39 -2.98 23.91
CA LEU A 117 -10.84 -1.60 23.70
C LEU A 117 -10.59 -1.11 22.27
N ALA A 118 -9.45 -1.47 21.67
CA ALA A 118 -9.14 -1.05 20.31
C ALA A 118 -10.08 -1.63 19.23
N TYR A 119 -10.63 -2.81 19.49
CA TYR A 119 -11.49 -3.54 18.54
C TYR A 119 -12.93 -3.75 19.02
N GLY A 120 -13.25 -3.37 20.27
CA GLY A 120 -14.60 -3.41 20.82
C GLY A 120 -15.48 -2.22 20.42
N ASP A 121 -16.66 -2.12 21.03
CA ASP A 121 -17.65 -1.06 20.74
C ASP A 121 -17.17 0.35 21.14
N ASP A 122 -16.24 0.44 22.10
CA ASP A 122 -15.63 1.69 22.57
C ASP A 122 -14.17 1.79 22.06
N GLN A 123 -14.00 2.20 20.80
CA GLN A 123 -12.70 2.43 20.15
C GLN A 123 -11.96 3.67 20.70
N SER A 124 -11.82 3.74 22.02
CA SER A 124 -11.10 4.80 22.74
C SER A 124 -9.58 4.71 22.58
N ILE A 125 -9.08 3.57 22.06
CA ILE A 125 -7.66 3.29 21.81
C ILE A 125 -7.48 2.87 20.35
N ASN A 126 -6.42 3.32 19.69
CA ASN A 126 -6.01 2.80 18.40
C ASN A 126 -4.61 2.18 18.52
N THR A 127 -4.49 0.87 18.31
CA THR A 127 -3.20 0.18 18.33
C THR A 127 -2.48 0.28 16.99
N ASN A 128 -3.18 0.39 15.84
CA ASN A 128 -2.62 0.36 14.48
C ASN A 128 -1.63 -0.79 14.20
N ASP A 129 -1.54 -1.77 15.09
CA ASP A 129 -0.52 -2.82 15.06
C ASP A 129 -0.79 -3.82 13.93
N GLN A 130 0.28 -4.29 13.31
CA GLN A 130 0.21 -5.48 12.47
C GLN A 130 0.68 -6.68 13.28
N ILE A 131 -0.24 -7.62 13.50
CA ILE A 131 0.04 -8.85 14.25
C ILE A 131 0.38 -9.99 13.29
N PHE A 132 1.43 -10.74 13.60
CA PHE A 132 1.84 -11.95 12.89
C PHE A 132 2.00 -13.12 13.85
N ILE A 133 1.71 -14.34 13.36
CA ILE A 133 2.12 -15.60 13.98
C ILE A 133 3.10 -16.30 13.03
N GLY A 134 4.36 -16.38 13.42
CA GLY A 134 5.44 -16.73 12.52
C GLY A 134 5.51 -15.75 11.35
N ASN A 135 5.24 -16.24 10.14
CA ASN A 135 5.18 -15.43 8.91
C ASN A 135 3.75 -15.19 8.41
N LYS A 136 2.73 -15.50 9.21
CA LYS A 136 1.32 -15.39 8.84
C LYS A 136 0.76 -14.10 9.41
N SER A 137 0.26 -13.22 8.56
CA SER A 137 -0.50 -12.04 9.01
C SER A 137 -1.79 -12.51 9.68
N CYS A 138 -2.16 -11.84 10.77
CA CYS A 138 -3.36 -12.14 11.53
C CYS A 138 -4.40 -11.03 11.35
N LEU A 139 -5.66 -11.43 11.19
CA LEU A 139 -6.78 -10.56 11.51
C LEU A 139 -6.93 -10.51 13.03
N VAL A 140 -7.01 -9.29 13.55
CA VAL A 140 -7.10 -8.99 14.98
C VAL A 140 -8.50 -8.52 15.29
N ASN A 141 -9.08 -9.10 16.33
CA ASN A 141 -10.33 -8.65 16.92
C ASN A 141 -10.23 -8.76 18.45
N GLY A 142 -11.17 -8.16 19.16
CA GLY A 142 -11.19 -8.20 20.61
C GLY A 142 -12.49 -7.65 21.14
N SER A 143 -12.76 -7.96 22.40
CA SER A 143 -13.87 -7.38 23.14
C SER A 143 -13.41 -7.01 24.53
N TYR A 144 -13.96 -5.91 25.04
CA TYR A 144 -13.82 -5.50 26.42
C TYR A 144 -15.21 -5.35 27.04
N ILE A 145 -15.45 -6.04 28.14
CA ILE A 145 -16.71 -5.99 28.89
C ILE A 145 -16.38 -5.77 30.36
N GLN A 146 -17.03 -4.77 30.95
CA GLN A 146 -16.91 -4.47 32.38
C GLN A 146 -18.29 -4.46 33.04
N GLU A 147 -18.48 -5.31 34.05
CA GLU A 147 -19.71 -5.43 34.84
C GLU A 147 -19.36 -5.16 36.31
N GLY A 148 -19.51 -3.91 36.74
CA GLY A 148 -19.04 -3.49 38.06
C GLY A 148 -17.51 -3.54 38.17
N THR A 149 -16.98 -4.35 39.09
CA THR A 149 -15.53 -4.60 39.24
C THR A 149 -15.05 -5.78 38.42
N LYS A 150 -15.96 -6.58 37.85
CA LYS A 150 -15.60 -7.71 37.00
C LYS A 150 -15.26 -7.21 35.60
N THR A 151 -14.10 -7.63 35.09
CA THR A 151 -13.64 -7.29 33.75
C THR A 151 -13.41 -8.57 32.96
N THR A 152 -13.85 -8.59 31.70
CA THR A 152 -13.53 -9.64 30.73
C THR A 152 -12.97 -8.98 29.48
N ALA A 153 -11.81 -9.44 29.02
CA ALA A 153 -11.18 -8.94 27.82
C ALA A 153 -10.71 -10.09 26.93
N THR A 154 -10.80 -9.92 25.61
CA THR A 154 -10.39 -10.92 24.63
C THR A 154 -9.44 -10.36 23.59
N LEU A 155 -8.49 -11.19 23.16
CA LEU A 155 -7.71 -11.01 21.95
C LEU A 155 -7.97 -12.20 21.03
N GLU A 156 -8.54 -11.93 19.86
CA GLU A 156 -8.82 -12.92 18.83
C GLU A 156 -7.83 -12.73 17.67
N LEU A 157 -7.04 -13.77 17.40
CA LEU A 157 -6.10 -13.80 16.28
C LEU A 157 -6.57 -14.86 15.29
N SER A 158 -7.08 -14.41 14.14
CA SER A 158 -7.43 -15.28 13.02
C SER A 158 -6.33 -15.26 11.98
N TYR A 159 -5.97 -16.43 11.44
CA TYR A 159 -4.90 -16.57 10.46
C TYR A 159 -5.11 -17.81 9.59
N ILE A 160 -4.51 -17.79 8.40
CA ILE A 160 -4.55 -18.92 7.48
C ILE A 160 -3.53 -19.98 7.91
N HIS A 161 -4.02 -21.07 8.50
CA HIS A 161 -3.28 -22.27 8.83
C HIS A 161 -3.20 -23.23 7.63
N ASN A 162 -2.27 -24.18 7.66
CA ASN A 162 -2.02 -25.05 6.50
C ASN A 162 -3.10 -26.13 6.31
N PRO A 163 -3.53 -26.43 5.06
CA PRO A 163 -3.24 -25.75 3.81
C PRO A 163 -4.42 -24.85 3.39
N GLY A 164 -4.64 -23.71 4.04
CA GLY A 164 -5.77 -22.82 3.74
C GLY A 164 -6.96 -22.93 4.71
N LYS A 165 -6.77 -23.46 5.92
CA LYS A 165 -7.79 -23.43 6.97
C LYS A 165 -7.74 -22.09 7.69
N LEU A 166 -8.89 -21.47 7.94
CA LEU A 166 -8.92 -20.34 8.88
C LEU A 166 -8.84 -20.92 10.29
N ARG A 167 -7.79 -20.55 11.02
CA ARG A 167 -7.65 -20.88 12.44
C ARG A 167 -7.76 -19.60 13.23
N THR A 168 -8.59 -19.63 14.27
CA THR A 168 -8.76 -18.51 15.20
C THR A 168 -8.38 -18.96 16.60
N THR A 169 -7.39 -18.30 17.18
CA THR A 169 -7.00 -18.46 18.58
C THR A 169 -7.55 -17.27 19.37
N ILE A 170 -8.39 -17.54 20.36
CA ILE A 170 -9.00 -16.54 21.25
C ILE A 170 -8.37 -16.69 22.62
N ILE A 171 -7.74 -15.63 23.11
CA ILE A 171 -7.24 -15.55 24.48
C ILE A 171 -8.23 -14.70 25.27
N THR A 172 -8.73 -15.24 26.38
CA THR A 172 -9.67 -14.56 27.26
C THR A 172 -9.04 -14.37 28.63
N GLY A 173 -9.02 -13.12 29.11
CA GLY A 173 -8.63 -12.76 30.46
C GLY A 173 -9.83 -12.26 31.24
N THR A 174 -9.94 -12.65 32.51
CA THR A 174 -10.98 -12.17 33.41
C THR A 174 -10.38 -11.69 34.73
N ILE A 175 -10.91 -10.58 35.25
CA ILE A 175 -10.70 -10.13 36.63
C ILE A 175 -12.05 -10.31 37.35
N ASP A 176 -12.05 -11.04 38.46
CA ASP A 176 -13.23 -11.17 39.31
C ASP A 176 -13.33 -10.05 40.37
N GLU A 177 -14.40 -10.08 41.18
CA GLU A 177 -14.65 -9.07 42.22
C GLU A 177 -13.57 -9.01 43.31
N THR A 178 -12.73 -10.05 43.41
CA THR A 178 -11.62 -10.15 44.38
C THR A 178 -10.27 -9.75 43.78
N ASN A 179 -10.25 -9.22 42.54
CA ASN A 179 -9.05 -8.98 41.74
C ASN A 179 -8.25 -10.26 41.43
N THR A 180 -8.92 -11.40 41.34
CA THR A 180 -8.28 -12.64 40.89
C THR A 180 -8.31 -12.71 39.37
N TYR A 181 -7.16 -13.03 38.78
CA TYR A 181 -6.97 -13.15 37.34
C TYR A 181 -7.17 -14.60 36.89
N ALA A 182 -7.86 -14.79 35.76
CA ALA A 182 -7.91 -16.08 35.08
C ALA A 182 -7.73 -15.89 33.57
N PHE A 183 -7.03 -16.84 32.95
CA PHE A 183 -6.76 -16.84 31.51
C PHE A 183 -7.18 -18.17 30.90
N SER A 184 -7.77 -18.10 29.72
CA SER A 184 -8.13 -19.28 28.94
C SER A 184 -7.82 -19.06 27.47
N CYS A 185 -7.66 -20.17 26.76
CA CYS A 185 -7.46 -20.19 25.33
C CYS A 185 -8.62 -20.98 24.70
N LYS A 186 -9.13 -20.49 23.57
CA LYS A 186 -10.04 -21.23 22.71
C LYS A 186 -9.49 -21.24 21.30
N VAL A 187 -9.56 -22.39 20.64
CA VAL A 187 -9.11 -22.53 19.26
C VAL A 187 -10.26 -23.04 18.41
N THR A 188 -10.50 -22.37 17.29
CA THR A 188 -11.45 -22.83 16.28
C THR A 188 -10.76 -22.96 14.93
N GLU A 189 -11.21 -23.91 14.12
CA GLU A 189 -10.75 -24.09 12.75
C GLU A 189 -11.96 -24.16 11.80
N SER A 190 -11.78 -23.65 10.59
CA SER A 190 -12.76 -23.81 9.52
C SER A 190 -12.96 -25.27 9.12
N GLY A 191 -14.15 -25.58 8.62
CA GLY A 191 -14.49 -26.90 8.09
C GLY A 191 -13.58 -27.35 6.94
N ASP A 192 -13.51 -28.66 6.71
CA ASP A 192 -12.68 -29.24 5.66
C ASP A 192 -13.15 -28.89 4.24
N ASP A 193 -14.41 -28.48 4.08
CA ASP A 193 -14.99 -28.02 2.81
C ASP A 193 -14.63 -26.57 2.46
N GLU A 194 -14.00 -25.83 3.38
CA GLU A 194 -13.60 -24.43 3.16
C GLU A 194 -12.09 -24.30 2.83
N TYR A 195 -11.74 -23.22 2.13
CA TYR A 195 -10.37 -22.79 1.88
C TYR A 195 -10.28 -21.27 1.90
N TYR A 196 -9.32 -20.73 2.64
CA TYR A 196 -9.11 -19.30 2.82
C TYR A 196 -7.88 -18.83 2.05
N LEU A 197 -8.08 -17.73 1.33
CA LEU A 197 -7.07 -17.00 0.60
C LEU A 197 -6.55 -15.82 1.42
N PRO A 198 -5.27 -15.42 1.26
CA PRO A 198 -4.68 -14.30 1.98
C PRO A 198 -5.44 -12.98 1.79
N TYR A 199 -5.54 -12.17 2.86
CA TYR A 199 -6.12 -10.83 2.80
C TYR A 199 -5.40 -9.89 1.82
N ASP A 200 -4.11 -10.11 1.55
CA ASP A 200 -3.35 -9.32 0.58
C ASP A 200 -3.97 -9.33 -0.83
N LEU A 201 -4.80 -10.32 -1.14
CA LEU A 201 -5.58 -10.37 -2.37
C LEU A 201 -6.78 -9.40 -2.36
N ALA A 202 -7.33 -9.06 -1.20
CA ALA A 202 -8.36 -8.02 -1.10
C ALA A 202 -7.82 -6.62 -1.41
N THR A 203 -6.52 -6.39 -1.16
CA THR A 203 -5.83 -5.11 -1.37
C THR A 203 -5.00 -5.08 -2.65
N ILE A 204 -5.20 -6.05 -3.55
CA ILE A 204 -4.45 -6.15 -4.79
C ILE A 204 -4.78 -5.00 -5.75
N THR A 205 -3.75 -4.47 -6.41
CA THR A 205 -3.92 -3.36 -7.37
C THR A 205 -3.73 -3.82 -8.82
N SER A 206 -4.28 -3.07 -9.77
CA SER A 206 -4.26 -3.43 -11.19
C SER A 206 -2.87 -3.36 -11.83
N THR A 207 -1.93 -2.65 -11.22
CA THR A 207 -0.58 -2.40 -11.74
C THR A 207 0.51 -3.23 -11.04
N GLU A 208 0.14 -4.20 -10.19
CA GLU A 208 1.13 -5.04 -9.51
C GLU A 208 1.99 -5.85 -10.50
N SER A 209 3.26 -6.03 -10.15
CA SER A 209 4.15 -6.92 -10.90
C SER A 209 3.73 -8.38 -10.72
N LYS A 210 4.13 -9.24 -11.68
CA LYS A 210 3.82 -10.67 -11.63
C LYS A 210 4.42 -11.34 -10.39
N GLU A 211 5.61 -10.90 -9.99
CA GLU A 211 6.31 -11.38 -8.80
C GLU A 211 5.55 -11.04 -7.53
N ASN A 212 5.00 -9.82 -7.44
CA ASN A 212 4.20 -9.40 -6.30
C ASN A 212 2.88 -10.17 -6.23
N ILE A 213 2.18 -10.33 -7.36
CA ILE A 213 0.95 -11.14 -7.44
C ILE A 213 1.25 -12.60 -7.03
N LEU A 214 2.34 -13.18 -7.53
CA LEU A 214 2.75 -14.54 -7.18
C LEU A 214 3.05 -14.67 -5.69
N SER A 215 3.71 -13.67 -5.09
CA SER A 215 3.97 -13.62 -3.65
C SER A 215 2.67 -13.62 -2.84
N LYS A 216 1.69 -12.79 -3.23
CA LYS A 216 0.35 -12.73 -2.60
C LYS A 216 -0.45 -14.03 -2.73
N LEU A 217 -0.19 -14.82 -3.77
CA LEU A 217 -0.75 -16.16 -3.94
C LEU A 217 -0.03 -17.23 -3.09
N GLY A 218 0.99 -16.87 -2.31
CA GLY A 218 1.81 -17.80 -1.53
C GLY A 218 2.91 -18.50 -2.34
N GLY A 219 3.37 -17.87 -3.43
CA GLY A 219 4.38 -18.42 -4.32
C GLY A 219 3.88 -19.62 -5.14
N SER A 220 4.83 -20.37 -5.71
CA SER A 220 4.50 -21.56 -6.51
C SER A 220 3.77 -22.64 -5.71
N GLU A 221 4.05 -22.75 -4.42
CA GLU A 221 3.38 -23.71 -3.54
C GLU A 221 1.95 -23.27 -3.21
N GLY A 222 1.74 -21.98 -2.93
CA GLY A 222 0.41 -21.43 -2.74
C GLY A 222 -0.48 -21.57 -3.98
N VAL A 223 0.06 -21.31 -5.17
CA VAL A 223 -0.64 -21.57 -6.45
C VAL A 223 -1.12 -23.02 -6.56
N LYS A 224 -0.28 -24.00 -6.22
CA LYS A 224 -0.66 -25.43 -6.23
C LYS A 224 -1.76 -25.73 -5.22
N LYS A 225 -1.63 -25.22 -3.99
CA LYS A 225 -2.60 -25.42 -2.91
C LYS A 225 -3.97 -24.85 -3.28
N ILE A 226 -4.00 -23.62 -3.81
CA ILE A 226 -5.23 -22.96 -4.26
C ILE A 226 -5.86 -23.76 -5.42
N SER A 227 -5.08 -24.12 -6.44
CA SER A 227 -5.59 -24.89 -7.59
C SER A 227 -6.18 -26.24 -7.17
N ASN A 228 -5.53 -26.93 -6.23
CA ASN A 228 -6.00 -28.18 -5.66
C ASN A 228 -7.28 -28.01 -4.83
N ALA A 229 -7.42 -26.91 -4.08
CA ALA A 229 -8.65 -26.59 -3.37
C ALA A 229 -9.84 -26.38 -4.31
N ILE A 230 -9.62 -25.65 -5.40
CA ILE A 230 -10.62 -25.43 -6.46
C ILE A 230 -10.97 -26.77 -7.12
N TYR A 231 -9.98 -27.60 -7.44
CA TYR A 231 -10.20 -28.93 -8.03
C TYR A 231 -11.04 -29.85 -7.13
N LYS A 232 -10.85 -29.76 -5.81
CA LYS A 232 -11.62 -30.51 -4.81
C LYS A 232 -13.02 -29.92 -4.56
N GLY A 233 -13.41 -28.83 -5.23
CA GLY A 233 -14.71 -28.20 -5.06
C GLY A 233 -14.89 -27.51 -3.70
N LYS A 234 -13.80 -27.08 -3.06
CA LYS A 234 -13.88 -26.35 -1.79
C LYS A 234 -14.56 -24.99 -1.97
N LYS A 235 -15.27 -24.54 -0.94
CA LYS A 235 -15.76 -23.16 -0.84
C LYS A 235 -14.58 -22.24 -0.56
N ILE A 236 -14.33 -21.31 -1.47
CA ILE A 236 -13.19 -20.41 -1.38
C ILE A 236 -13.62 -19.07 -0.78
N PHE A 237 -12.85 -18.56 0.17
CA PHE A 237 -13.08 -17.28 0.82
C PHE A 237 -11.81 -16.44 0.86
N ILE A 238 -11.95 -15.12 0.90
CA ILE A 238 -10.89 -14.20 1.34
C ILE A 238 -11.23 -13.74 2.75
N GLU A 239 -10.24 -13.79 3.64
CA GLU A 239 -10.29 -13.18 4.97
C GLU A 239 -10.49 -11.67 4.82
N SER A 240 -11.44 -11.04 5.52
CA SER A 240 -11.72 -9.60 5.38
C SER A 240 -11.30 -8.82 6.63
N TYR A 241 -10.71 -7.64 6.45
CA TYR A 241 -10.35 -6.71 7.53
C TYR A 241 -11.51 -5.74 7.81
N GLY A 242 -11.91 -5.60 9.08
CA GLY A 242 -12.78 -4.51 9.55
C GLY A 242 -14.29 -4.64 9.30
N MET A 243 -14.77 -5.69 8.65
CA MET A 243 -16.18 -6.10 8.68
C MET A 243 -16.23 -7.59 9.02
N VAL A 244 -17.06 -7.94 10.00
CA VAL A 244 -17.39 -9.32 10.36
C VAL A 244 -17.93 -10.02 9.10
N GLY A 245 -17.06 -10.73 8.38
CA GLY A 245 -17.46 -11.35 7.11
C GLY A 245 -16.33 -12.08 6.38
N LYS A 246 -16.71 -13.18 5.73
CA LYS A 246 -15.86 -13.88 4.75
C LYS A 246 -16.25 -13.37 3.36
N THR A 247 -15.30 -12.93 2.54
CA THR A 247 -15.61 -12.55 1.16
C THR A 247 -15.71 -13.81 0.31
N PRO A 248 -16.89 -14.17 -0.24
CA PRO A 248 -17.02 -15.36 -1.07
C PRO A 248 -16.24 -15.16 -2.38
N VAL A 249 -15.53 -16.21 -2.79
CA VAL A 249 -14.73 -16.22 -4.00
C VAL A 249 -15.33 -17.22 -4.98
N SER A 250 -15.69 -16.70 -6.16
CA SER A 250 -16.00 -17.57 -7.30
C SER A 250 -14.70 -18.11 -7.87
N SER A 251 -14.69 -19.38 -8.26
CA SER A 251 -13.50 -20.01 -8.83
C SER A 251 -13.85 -20.89 -10.00
N LEU A 252 -12.93 -20.96 -10.95
CA LEU A 252 -13.04 -21.77 -12.15
C LEU A 252 -11.70 -22.46 -12.42
N ASN A 253 -11.75 -23.76 -12.69
CA ASN A 253 -10.62 -24.46 -13.28
C ASN A 253 -10.78 -24.54 -14.79
N PHE A 254 -9.82 -23.97 -15.52
CA PHE A 254 -9.77 -24.04 -16.97
C PHE A 254 -8.45 -24.68 -17.42
N ILE A 255 -8.52 -25.99 -17.69
CA ILE A 255 -7.39 -26.82 -18.11
C ILE A 255 -6.24 -26.78 -17.08
N ILE A 256 -5.16 -26.02 -17.34
CA ILE A 256 -3.97 -25.91 -16.49
C ILE A 256 -3.95 -24.62 -15.64
N GLN A 257 -5.01 -23.80 -15.71
CA GLN A 257 -5.06 -22.51 -15.02
C GLN A 257 -6.33 -22.42 -14.19
N SER A 258 -6.19 -21.97 -12.95
CA SER A 258 -7.33 -21.62 -12.12
C SER A 258 -7.55 -20.11 -12.18
N TRP A 259 -8.81 -19.70 -12.16
CA TRP A 259 -9.21 -18.30 -12.03
C TRP A 259 -10.04 -18.16 -10.78
N ILE A 260 -9.80 -17.07 -10.05
CA ILE A 260 -10.64 -16.66 -8.93
C ILE A 260 -11.20 -15.27 -9.21
N SER A 261 -12.40 -15.00 -8.72
CA SER A 261 -13.00 -13.68 -8.78
C SER A 261 -13.82 -13.36 -7.54
N TYR A 262 -13.75 -12.11 -7.11
CA TYR A 262 -14.41 -11.62 -5.90
C TYR A 262 -14.71 -10.13 -6.00
N ALA A 263 -15.65 -9.68 -5.17
CA ALA A 263 -16.09 -8.31 -5.11
C ALA A 263 -15.49 -7.61 -3.89
N VAL A 264 -14.92 -6.42 -4.09
CA VAL A 264 -14.39 -5.57 -3.01
C VAL A 264 -15.13 -4.22 -3.06
N PRO A 265 -15.89 -3.85 -2.02
CA PRO A 265 -16.57 -2.55 -1.97
C PRO A 265 -15.55 -1.42 -1.92
N THR A 266 -15.81 -0.32 -2.61
CA THR A 266 -14.99 0.88 -2.51
C THR A 266 -15.47 1.74 -1.33
N THR A 267 -14.56 2.46 -0.67
CA THR A 267 -14.89 3.42 0.40
C THR A 267 -15.58 4.68 -0.12
N THR A 268 -15.48 4.92 -1.43
CA THR A 268 -16.18 5.98 -2.15
C THR A 268 -17.52 5.46 -2.67
N ASN A 269 -18.49 6.35 -2.92
CA ASN A 269 -19.77 6.05 -3.58
C ASN A 269 -19.61 5.56 -5.05
N GLU A 270 -18.42 5.10 -5.43
CA GLU A 270 -18.02 4.67 -6.78
C GLU A 270 -18.22 3.16 -7.00
N GLY A 271 -18.92 2.49 -6.07
CA GLY A 271 -19.48 1.16 -6.24
C GLY A 271 -18.59 0.03 -5.71
N THR A 272 -18.27 -0.92 -6.58
CA THR A 272 -17.61 -2.17 -6.19
C THR A 272 -16.61 -2.56 -7.26
N ASN A 273 -15.44 -3.00 -6.82
CA ASN A 273 -14.42 -3.55 -7.70
C ASN A 273 -14.64 -5.05 -7.83
N LEU A 274 -14.80 -5.52 -9.07
CA LEU A 274 -14.74 -6.94 -9.40
C LEU A 274 -13.31 -7.29 -9.76
N ILE A 275 -12.67 -8.07 -8.91
CA ILE A 275 -11.27 -8.48 -9.07
C ILE A 275 -11.24 -9.89 -9.63
N TYR A 276 -10.42 -10.08 -10.66
CA TYR A 276 -10.17 -11.37 -11.29
C TYR A 276 -8.68 -11.66 -11.17
N VAL A 277 -8.32 -12.83 -10.65
CA VAL A 277 -6.92 -13.24 -10.49
C VAL A 277 -6.72 -14.58 -11.17
N LYS A 278 -5.73 -14.62 -12.06
CA LYS A 278 -5.22 -15.84 -12.65
C LYS A 278 -4.26 -16.50 -11.68
N VAL A 279 -4.65 -17.65 -11.15
CA VAL A 279 -3.85 -18.45 -10.21
C VAL A 279 -2.98 -19.41 -11.01
N SER A 280 -1.77 -18.98 -11.34
CA SER A 280 -0.78 -19.78 -12.06
C SER A 280 0.64 -19.28 -11.81
N SER A 281 1.65 -19.95 -12.38
CA SER A 281 3.05 -19.48 -12.35
C SER A 281 3.28 -18.18 -13.12
N ASN A 282 2.37 -17.80 -14.01
CA ASN A 282 2.37 -16.52 -14.72
C ASN A 282 1.06 -15.79 -14.38
N PRO A 283 0.93 -15.26 -13.16
CA PRO A 283 -0.32 -14.70 -12.69
C PRO A 283 -0.62 -13.35 -13.35
N GLU A 284 -1.89 -12.99 -13.31
CA GLU A 284 -2.42 -11.76 -13.88
C GLU A 284 -3.61 -11.31 -13.04
N VAL A 285 -3.79 -10.00 -12.93
CA VAL A 285 -4.91 -9.38 -12.24
C VAL A 285 -5.65 -8.47 -13.20
N LYS A 286 -6.97 -8.56 -13.17
CA LYS A 286 -7.88 -7.65 -13.86
C LYS A 286 -8.86 -7.08 -12.84
N ILE A 287 -9.05 -5.76 -12.86
CA ILE A 287 -9.98 -5.06 -11.98
C ILE A 287 -11.03 -4.36 -12.83
N VAL A 288 -12.30 -4.66 -12.59
CA VAL A 288 -13.44 -4.02 -13.25
C VAL A 288 -14.24 -3.21 -12.22
N HIS A 289 -14.32 -1.91 -12.43
CA HIS A 289 -15.10 -0.98 -11.63
C HIS A 289 -16.56 -1.00 -12.09
N THR A 290 -17.49 -1.42 -11.24
CA THR A 290 -18.91 -1.56 -11.63
C THR A 290 -19.54 -0.22 -12.06
N TYR A 291 -19.12 0.88 -11.44
CA TYR A 291 -19.58 2.23 -11.79
C TYR A 291 -18.79 2.90 -12.94
N GLY A 292 -17.72 2.25 -13.39
CA GLY A 292 -16.75 2.77 -14.35
C GLY A 292 -15.55 3.46 -13.67
N TYR A 293 -14.44 3.54 -14.40
CA TYR A 293 -13.21 4.22 -13.99
C TYR A 293 -13.38 5.74 -14.15
N LYS A 294 -13.30 6.47 -13.04
CA LYS A 294 -13.36 7.94 -13.01
C LYS A 294 -12.03 8.52 -13.45
N LEU A 295 -12.04 9.38 -14.47
CA LEU A 295 -10.88 10.20 -14.79
C LEU A 295 -10.83 11.45 -13.89
N PRO A 296 -9.61 11.97 -13.59
CA PRO A 296 -9.46 13.25 -12.90
C PRO A 296 -10.18 14.39 -13.63
N VAL A 297 -10.72 15.36 -12.90
CA VAL A 297 -11.45 16.50 -13.51
C VAL A 297 -10.52 17.37 -14.36
N GLU A 298 -9.23 17.42 -14.01
CA GLU A 298 -8.17 18.09 -14.76
C GLU A 298 -8.06 17.56 -16.19
N PHE A 299 -8.42 16.30 -16.42
CA PHE A 299 -8.44 15.69 -17.75
C PHE A 299 -9.46 16.36 -18.68
N PHE A 300 -10.54 16.95 -18.14
CA PHE A 300 -11.50 17.73 -18.91
C PHE A 300 -10.91 19.06 -19.41
N ALA A 301 -10.00 19.65 -18.63
CA ALA A 301 -9.43 20.96 -18.90
C ALA A 301 -8.29 20.92 -19.95
N LEU A 302 -7.88 19.72 -20.38
CA LEU A 302 -6.81 19.56 -21.36
C LEU A 302 -7.21 20.13 -22.74
N GLN A 303 -6.22 20.77 -23.39
CA GLN A 303 -6.34 21.40 -24.69
C GLN A 303 -5.18 20.94 -25.60
N SER A 304 -5.29 21.16 -26.91
CA SER A 304 -4.22 20.82 -27.85
C SER A 304 -2.91 21.56 -27.57
N SER A 305 -2.97 22.69 -26.87
CA SER A 305 -1.82 23.48 -26.42
C SER A 305 -1.29 23.10 -25.03
N SER A 306 -1.89 22.12 -24.34
CA SER A 306 -1.44 21.71 -23.01
C SER A 306 0.00 21.17 -23.07
N THR A 307 0.80 21.61 -22.12
CA THR A 307 2.20 21.22 -21.96
C THR A 307 2.33 19.81 -21.38
N SER A 308 3.51 19.20 -21.54
CA SER A 308 3.81 17.89 -20.94
C SER A 308 3.56 17.85 -19.41
N ASP A 309 3.85 18.94 -18.70
CA ASP A 309 3.68 19.02 -17.24
C ASP A 309 2.20 19.12 -16.84
N GLU A 310 1.39 19.86 -17.60
CA GLU A 310 -0.06 19.94 -17.41
C GLU A 310 -0.71 18.58 -17.67
N ILE A 311 -0.31 17.89 -18.74
CA ILE A 311 -0.81 16.55 -19.06
C ILE A 311 -0.40 15.56 -17.96
N SER A 312 0.89 15.57 -17.56
CA SER A 312 1.40 14.75 -16.47
C SER A 312 0.59 14.97 -15.20
N THR A 313 0.26 16.22 -14.85
CA THR A 313 -0.56 16.53 -13.67
C THR A 313 -1.97 15.96 -13.82
N ALA A 314 -2.59 16.11 -14.99
CA ALA A 314 -3.96 15.66 -15.24
C ALA A 314 -4.13 14.13 -15.24
N VAL A 315 -3.06 13.37 -15.49
CA VAL A 315 -3.08 11.90 -15.48
C VAL A 315 -2.38 11.27 -14.28
N ASP A 316 -1.95 12.08 -13.28
CA ASP A 316 -1.17 11.62 -12.11
C ASP A 316 0.17 10.94 -12.50
N GLY A 317 0.84 11.56 -13.48
CA GLY A 317 2.15 11.16 -14.00
C GLY A 317 2.15 9.82 -14.72
N GLU A 318 3.34 9.23 -14.82
CA GLU A 318 3.52 7.94 -15.51
C GLU A 318 2.71 6.82 -14.84
N GLU A 319 2.70 6.77 -13.51
CA GLU A 319 1.97 5.73 -12.76
C GLU A 319 0.46 5.87 -12.88
N GLY A 320 -0.06 7.10 -12.87
CA GLY A 320 -1.48 7.32 -13.10
C GLY A 320 -1.90 6.99 -14.53
N LEU A 321 -1.10 7.36 -15.55
CA LEU A 321 -1.36 6.95 -16.93
C LEU A 321 -1.31 5.41 -17.09
N LYS A 322 -0.37 4.72 -16.44
CA LYS A 322 -0.33 3.24 -16.40
C LYS A 322 -1.63 2.66 -15.85
N LYS A 323 -2.19 3.23 -14.78
CA LYS A 323 -3.47 2.78 -14.21
C LYS A 323 -4.63 3.00 -15.18
N ILE A 324 -4.70 4.15 -15.85
CA ILE A 324 -5.73 4.46 -16.85
C ILE A 324 -5.65 3.49 -18.03
N VAL A 325 -4.46 3.27 -18.60
CA VAL A 325 -4.25 2.31 -19.69
C VAL A 325 -4.62 0.89 -19.26
N LYS A 326 -4.21 0.48 -18.06
CA LYS A 326 -4.55 -0.84 -17.52
C LYS A 326 -6.05 -1.01 -17.32
N ALA A 327 -6.74 0.02 -16.83
CA ALA A 327 -8.19 -0.02 -16.68
C ALA A 327 -8.89 -0.17 -18.04
N ALA A 328 -8.38 0.44 -19.11
CA ALA A 328 -8.89 0.25 -20.46
C ALA A 328 -8.65 -1.17 -20.99
N GLN A 329 -7.45 -1.72 -20.79
CA GLN A 329 -7.13 -3.12 -21.12
C GLN A 329 -8.01 -4.12 -20.34
N ASP A 330 -8.35 -3.78 -19.11
CA ASP A 330 -9.30 -4.53 -18.29
C ASP A 330 -10.75 -4.39 -18.76
N GLY A 331 -11.04 -3.54 -19.75
CA GLY A 331 -12.37 -3.36 -20.33
C GLY A 331 -13.29 -2.51 -19.46
N ASN A 332 -12.73 -1.60 -18.65
CA ASN A 332 -13.53 -0.66 -17.88
C ASN A 332 -14.21 0.38 -18.78
N ARG A 333 -15.42 0.79 -18.37
CA ARG A 333 -16.04 2.02 -18.88
C ARG A 333 -15.38 3.20 -18.21
N PHE A 334 -15.18 4.30 -18.94
CA PHE A 334 -14.60 5.52 -18.39
C PHE A 334 -15.65 6.61 -18.29
N TRP A 335 -15.47 7.49 -17.33
CA TRP A 335 -16.29 8.68 -17.22
C TRP A 335 -15.51 9.80 -16.55
N ILE A 336 -15.97 11.02 -16.77
CA ILE A 336 -15.43 12.23 -16.15
C ILE A 336 -16.58 13.09 -15.62
N GLU A 337 -16.31 13.82 -14.55
CA GLU A 337 -17.21 14.85 -14.03
C GLU A 337 -16.80 16.22 -14.56
N THR A 338 -17.78 17.02 -14.95
CA THR A 338 -17.55 18.41 -15.34
C THR A 338 -18.27 19.36 -14.38
N ASN A 339 -17.57 20.40 -13.93
CA ASN A 339 -18.18 21.52 -13.23
C ASN A 339 -18.60 22.58 -14.24
N LYS A 340 -19.91 22.72 -14.46
CA LYS A 340 -20.45 23.96 -15.04
C LYS A 340 -20.61 24.96 -13.90
N GLY A 341 -20.30 26.24 -14.12
CA GLY A 341 -20.38 27.33 -13.13
C GLY A 341 -21.74 27.49 -12.41
N ASP A 342 -22.41 28.64 -12.50
CA ASP A 342 -23.58 29.02 -11.66
C ASP A 342 -24.83 28.10 -11.68
N LEU A 343 -24.77 26.93 -12.31
CA LEU A 343 -25.79 25.87 -12.23
C LEU A 343 -25.19 24.68 -11.48
N ALA A 344 -25.66 24.47 -10.25
CA ALA A 344 -25.22 23.47 -9.27
C ALA A 344 -25.43 21.98 -9.68
N SER A 345 -25.28 21.61 -10.95
CA SER A 345 -25.39 20.23 -11.40
C SER A 345 -24.06 19.73 -11.97
N ILE A 346 -23.37 18.90 -11.19
CA ILE A 346 -22.27 18.05 -11.66
C ILE A 346 -22.82 17.15 -12.79
N GLN A 347 -22.18 17.18 -13.97
CA GLN A 347 -22.57 16.31 -15.09
C GLN A 347 -21.52 15.21 -15.29
N ARG A 348 -21.98 13.97 -15.34
CA ARG A 348 -21.19 12.80 -15.72
C ARG A 348 -21.18 12.69 -17.25
N VAL A 349 -19.99 12.55 -17.82
CA VAL A 349 -19.79 12.25 -19.24
C VAL A 349 -19.14 10.88 -19.33
N ASP A 350 -19.84 9.92 -19.93
CA ASP A 350 -19.25 8.63 -20.26
C ASP A 350 -18.33 8.75 -21.48
N LEU A 351 -17.19 8.09 -21.42
CA LEU A 351 -16.14 8.13 -22.43
C LEU A 351 -15.94 6.74 -23.03
N MET A 352 -15.83 6.69 -24.35
CA MET A 352 -15.50 5.48 -25.08
C MET A 352 -13.99 5.43 -25.32
N VAL A 353 -13.35 4.33 -24.93
CA VAL A 353 -11.94 4.08 -25.30
C VAL A 353 -11.87 3.85 -26.80
N VAL A 354 -11.11 4.66 -27.51
CA VAL A 354 -10.88 4.53 -28.97
C VAL A 354 -9.61 3.73 -29.24
N THR A 355 -8.59 3.93 -28.42
CA THR A 355 -7.33 3.19 -28.48
C THR A 355 -6.72 3.09 -27.09
N CYS A 356 -6.03 1.99 -26.81
CA CYS A 356 -5.16 1.88 -25.66
C CYS A 356 -3.98 0.97 -26.03
N TYR A 357 -2.77 1.44 -25.72
CA TYR A 357 -1.53 0.76 -26.06
C TYR A 357 -0.51 0.97 -24.94
N ARG A 358 0.24 -0.08 -24.64
CA ARG A 358 1.41 -0.04 -23.77
C ARG A 358 2.48 -0.93 -24.35
N ASP A 359 3.62 -0.34 -24.67
CA ASP A 359 4.80 -1.08 -25.07
C ASP A 359 5.56 -1.52 -23.81
N ASN A 360 5.59 -2.83 -23.53
CA ASN A 360 6.30 -3.34 -22.36
C ASN A 360 7.83 -3.31 -22.52
N SER A 361 8.35 -3.12 -23.74
CA SER A 361 9.79 -3.06 -24.02
C SER A 361 10.33 -1.64 -23.90
N THR A 362 9.62 -0.64 -24.44
CA THR A 362 10.04 0.76 -24.37
C THR A 362 9.47 1.49 -23.16
N GLY A 363 8.33 1.03 -22.64
CA GLY A 363 7.57 1.72 -21.58
C GLY A 363 6.65 2.83 -22.11
N ASP A 364 6.57 3.01 -23.44
CA ASP A 364 5.70 4.00 -24.06
C ASP A 364 4.22 3.59 -23.91
N MET A 365 3.36 4.60 -23.80
CA MET A 365 1.94 4.40 -23.57
C MET A 365 1.12 5.37 -24.40
N THR A 366 -0.03 4.90 -24.90
CA THR A 366 -1.00 5.76 -25.57
C THR A 366 -2.40 5.34 -25.15
N ILE A 367 -3.25 6.33 -24.88
CA ILE A 367 -4.68 6.10 -24.66
C ILE A 367 -5.50 7.20 -25.32
N GLY A 368 -6.60 6.82 -25.94
CA GLY A 368 -7.52 7.76 -26.58
C GLY A 368 -8.94 7.54 -26.14
N PHE A 369 -9.66 8.63 -25.94
CA PHE A 369 -11.07 8.64 -25.56
C PHE A 369 -11.88 9.44 -26.55
N PHE A 370 -13.09 8.97 -26.82
CA PHE A 370 -14.14 9.73 -27.49
C PHE A 370 -15.22 10.08 -26.47
N GLY A 371 -15.68 11.33 -26.49
CA GLY A 371 -16.79 11.79 -25.66
C GLY A 371 -17.65 12.80 -26.40
N LYS A 372 -18.89 12.97 -25.92
CA LYS A 372 -19.86 13.91 -26.48
C LYS A 372 -20.49 14.76 -25.39
N MET A 373 -20.10 16.03 -25.31
CA MET A 373 -20.69 17.04 -24.44
C MET A 373 -20.31 18.42 -24.96
N ALA A 374 -21.17 19.43 -24.75
CA ALA A 374 -20.82 20.82 -25.04
C ALA A 374 -19.58 21.25 -24.23
N TYR A 375 -18.64 21.92 -24.90
CA TYR A 375 -17.35 22.38 -24.39
C TYR A 375 -16.35 21.28 -24.04
N LEU A 376 -16.66 20.00 -24.30
CA LEU A 376 -15.69 18.93 -24.12
C LEU A 376 -14.55 19.10 -25.12
N TRP A 377 -13.37 19.38 -24.60
CA TRP A 377 -12.15 19.60 -25.37
C TRP A 377 -12.29 20.65 -26.48
N GLY A 378 -13.03 21.74 -26.18
CA GLY A 378 -13.17 22.89 -27.09
C GLY A 378 -14.41 22.88 -27.99
N GLY A 379 -15.10 21.74 -28.14
CA GLY A 379 -16.19 21.58 -29.13
C GLY A 379 -17.50 21.00 -28.57
N MET A 380 -18.28 20.32 -29.42
CA MET A 380 -19.49 19.57 -29.03
C MET A 380 -19.21 18.11 -28.64
N GLY A 381 -17.93 17.79 -28.40
CA GLY A 381 -17.38 16.45 -28.31
C GLY A 381 -16.10 16.36 -29.13
N GLY A 382 -15.45 15.21 -29.06
CA GLY A 382 -14.21 15.00 -29.78
C GLY A 382 -13.51 13.72 -29.36
N ILE A 383 -12.31 13.54 -29.93
CA ILE A 383 -11.34 12.52 -29.55
C ILE A 383 -10.16 13.23 -28.91
N ILE A 384 -9.77 12.80 -27.73
CA ILE A 384 -8.48 13.13 -27.12
C ILE A 384 -7.57 11.90 -27.23
N LEU A 385 -6.31 12.12 -27.55
CA LEU A 385 -5.26 11.11 -27.54
C LEU A 385 -4.13 11.61 -26.65
N ILE A 386 -3.77 10.84 -25.62
CA ILE A 386 -2.62 11.13 -24.76
C ILE A 386 -1.58 10.06 -25.02
N SER A 387 -0.35 10.49 -25.26
CA SER A 387 0.81 9.60 -25.36
C SER A 387 1.88 9.98 -24.35
N TYR A 388 2.62 8.98 -23.89
CA TYR A 388 3.79 9.12 -23.03
C TYR A 388 4.97 8.40 -23.66
N ILE A 389 6.08 9.13 -23.82
CA ILE A 389 7.34 8.62 -24.34
C ILE A 389 8.31 8.46 -23.18
N LYS A 390 8.67 7.22 -22.86
CA LYS A 390 9.47 6.88 -21.67
C LYS A 390 10.89 7.42 -21.77
N SER A 391 11.51 7.36 -22.95
CA SER A 391 12.91 7.75 -23.15
C SER A 391 13.17 9.24 -22.92
N SER A 392 12.18 10.09 -23.20
CA SER A 392 12.26 11.53 -22.99
C SER A 392 11.45 12.01 -21.77
N ASN A 393 10.74 11.09 -21.11
CA ASN A 393 9.80 11.39 -20.03
C ASN A 393 8.81 12.51 -20.42
N THR A 394 8.21 12.39 -21.60
CA THR A 394 7.38 13.45 -22.18
C THR A 394 5.97 12.96 -22.45
N PHE A 395 4.99 13.78 -22.09
CA PHE A 395 3.60 13.60 -22.45
C PHE A 395 3.24 14.46 -23.66
N THR A 396 2.44 13.92 -24.56
CA THR A 396 1.88 14.63 -25.71
C THR A 396 0.37 14.42 -25.77
N ILE A 397 -0.32 15.39 -26.37
CA ILE A 397 -1.77 15.38 -26.54
C ILE A 397 -2.12 15.74 -27.98
N ASP A 398 -3.07 15.00 -28.56
CA ASP A 398 -3.74 15.35 -29.80
C ASP A 398 -5.25 15.40 -29.56
N ILE A 399 -5.92 16.44 -30.05
CA ILE A 399 -7.36 16.60 -29.95
C ILE A 399 -7.95 16.73 -31.35
N LEU A 400 -8.89 15.85 -31.68
CA LEU A 400 -9.76 15.99 -32.84
C LEU A 400 -11.15 16.40 -32.36
N GLU A 401 -11.55 17.63 -32.64
CA GLU A 401 -12.89 18.12 -32.35
C GLU A 401 -13.93 17.49 -33.31
N ALA A 402 -15.14 17.25 -32.80
CA ALA A 402 -16.26 16.66 -33.54
C ALA A 402 -17.27 17.69 -34.07
#